data_AF-A0A0W0ZLG0-F1
#
_entry.id   AF-A0A0W0ZLG0-F1
#
_cell.length_a   1.000
_cell.length_b   1.000
_cell.length_c   1.000
_cell.angle_alpha   90.00
_cell.angle_beta   90.00
_cell.angle_gamma   90.00
#
_symmetry.space_group_name_H-M   'P 1'
#
loop_
_entity.id
_entity.type
_entity.pdbx_description
1 polymer ?
#
loop_
_entity_poly.entity_id
_entity_poly.type
_entity_poly.pdbx_seq_one_letter_code
_entity_poly.pdbx_strand_id
1 'polypeptide(L)'
;MQKKKPFEISKEFVDQVLAIIANESEEGRKKIVAIAKRAEEKYERPIKSWLTGWFYQYTRTRGEKVDQSINVMQNFPDAYTRLQEFKLIISDGEWKIGSYNYLLFLELIDAVPDYASIGEPFVHSFILELKDLVIKQIDSFMFQYKSTLETIKARELERESMRQNERQSTENILIFNDLTIAKETLFKQQDKTVFALSFKNDLWHLSWVDGNGETYPLSLGNELILKLATLEKPNIEKLSSVSLKQIKKECIKARDHYLSKIQVIINPEDKNSHAPLTNENLITNGVASTFVLHHTEKETSLWWINSIGVPNKIDLANYPKLGSWLAAHEVPLNQADKLQLKANLLHIKTTQPFSVSKLKHMNKMLEKVLKKQSPKDEHTQDEHIGRLDLNLFDKVRLHLEDRVKKIAEKAPSISDPANESLAIQNPPKKLKPERYAALSQLPMFWQKQSEVAGDVEEVTQSFDNTLK
;
A
#
# COMPACT_ATOMS: atom_id res chain seq x y z
N MET A 1 -42.29 -4.90 -33.69
CA MET A 1 -41.01 -4.16 -33.56
C MET A 1 -41.15 -2.84 -34.30
N GLN A 2 -41.11 -1.71 -33.59
CA GLN A 2 -41.20 -0.38 -34.19
C GLN A 2 -39.86 -0.05 -34.87
N LYS A 3 -39.88 0.18 -36.18
CA LYS A 3 -38.71 0.64 -36.95
C LYS A 3 -38.34 2.04 -36.46
N LYS A 4 -37.13 2.20 -35.89
CA LYS A 4 -36.58 3.50 -35.45
C LYS A 4 -36.67 4.50 -36.63
N LYS A 5 -37.07 5.76 -36.36
CA LYS A 5 -37.22 6.80 -37.39
C LYS A 5 -35.87 7.02 -38.12
N PRO A 6 -35.85 7.12 -39.45
CA PRO A 6 -34.61 7.08 -40.26
C PRO A 6 -33.80 8.39 -40.29
N PHE A 7 -34.00 9.33 -39.35
CA PHE A 7 -33.50 10.70 -39.48
C PHE A 7 -32.70 11.24 -38.29
N GLU A 8 -32.35 10.40 -37.30
CA GLU A 8 -31.43 10.82 -36.23
C GLU A 8 -30.32 9.78 -36.13
N ILE A 9 -29.08 10.21 -36.33
CA ILE A 9 -27.92 9.32 -36.25
C ILE A 9 -27.77 8.88 -34.78
N SER A 10 -28.19 7.64 -34.50
CA SER A 10 -28.09 7.11 -33.14
C SER A 10 -26.62 7.00 -32.71
N LYS A 11 -26.36 7.27 -31.43
CA LYS A 11 -25.02 7.07 -30.85
C LYS A 11 -24.49 5.65 -31.08
N GLU A 12 -25.38 4.64 -30.99
CA GLU A 12 -25.06 3.23 -31.27
C GLU A 12 -24.48 3.03 -32.69
N PHE A 13 -24.99 3.76 -33.67
CA PHE A 13 -24.51 3.69 -35.06
C PHE A 13 -23.09 4.29 -35.18
N VAL A 14 -22.83 5.42 -34.54
CA VAL A 14 -21.49 6.05 -34.50
C VAL A 14 -20.49 5.13 -33.80
N ASP A 15 -20.92 4.51 -32.69
CA ASP A 15 -20.11 3.53 -31.95
C ASP A 15 -19.75 2.31 -32.82
N GLN A 16 -20.67 1.83 -33.65
CA GLN A 16 -20.43 0.72 -34.58
C GLN A 16 -19.48 1.10 -35.71
N VAL A 17 -19.63 2.30 -36.29
CA VAL A 17 -18.69 2.82 -37.30
C VAL A 17 -17.28 2.90 -36.72
N LEU A 18 -17.14 3.43 -35.49
CA LEU A 18 -15.86 3.48 -34.81
C LEU A 18 -15.33 2.10 -34.46
N ALA A 19 -16.19 1.16 -34.06
CA ALA A 19 -15.77 -0.20 -33.80
C ALA A 19 -15.19 -0.85 -35.07
N ILE A 20 -15.76 -0.61 -36.25
CA ILE A 20 -15.20 -1.10 -37.52
C ILE A 20 -13.81 -0.50 -37.78
N ILE A 21 -13.63 0.81 -37.52
CA ILE A 21 -12.36 1.49 -37.75
C ILE A 21 -11.32 0.99 -36.72
N ALA A 22 -11.65 1.03 -35.43
CA ALA A 22 -10.76 0.79 -34.30
C ALA A 22 -10.52 -0.70 -33.95
N ASN A 23 -11.08 -1.65 -34.69
CA ASN A 23 -10.97 -3.07 -34.34
C ASN A 23 -9.54 -3.61 -34.50
N GLU A 24 -8.84 -3.84 -33.39
CA GLU A 24 -7.44 -4.28 -33.35
C GLU A 24 -7.21 -5.72 -33.85
N SER A 25 -8.27 -6.53 -33.99
CA SER A 25 -8.15 -7.87 -34.57
C SER A 25 -7.65 -7.82 -36.02
N GLU A 26 -7.00 -8.91 -36.45
CA GLU A 26 -6.56 -9.05 -37.84
C GLU A 26 -7.72 -8.96 -38.83
N GLU A 27 -8.88 -9.53 -38.48
CA GLU A 27 -10.11 -9.47 -39.27
C GLU A 27 -10.64 -8.02 -39.37
N GLY A 28 -10.65 -7.29 -38.27
CA GLY A 28 -11.04 -5.88 -38.22
C GLY A 28 -10.15 -5.02 -39.10
N ARG A 29 -8.83 -5.24 -39.03
CA ARG A 29 -7.84 -4.58 -39.87
C ARG A 29 -8.04 -4.87 -41.36
N LYS A 30 -8.25 -6.13 -41.74
CA LYS A 30 -8.57 -6.51 -43.13
C LYS A 30 -9.88 -5.84 -43.58
N LYS A 31 -10.89 -5.77 -42.71
CA LYS A 31 -12.20 -5.16 -43.01
C LYS A 31 -12.08 -3.67 -43.31
N ILE A 32 -11.41 -2.87 -42.49
CA ILE A 32 -11.26 -1.42 -42.73
C ILE A 32 -10.37 -1.13 -43.95
N VAL A 33 -9.29 -1.90 -44.16
CA VAL A 33 -8.46 -1.79 -45.37
C VAL A 33 -9.27 -2.11 -46.63
N ALA A 34 -10.11 -3.16 -46.60
CA ALA A 34 -10.98 -3.50 -47.73
C ALA A 34 -12.06 -2.44 -47.99
N ILE A 35 -12.58 -1.79 -46.95
CA ILE A 35 -13.51 -0.66 -47.07
C ILE A 35 -12.80 0.54 -47.75
N ALA A 36 -11.60 0.89 -47.29
CA ALA A 36 -10.84 2.01 -47.85
C ALA A 36 -10.44 1.76 -49.31
N LYS A 37 -9.96 0.55 -49.65
CA LYS A 37 -9.63 0.17 -51.03
C LYS A 37 -10.84 0.16 -51.96
N ARG A 38 -12.00 -0.31 -51.50
CA ARG A 38 -13.24 -0.24 -52.31
C ARG A 38 -13.67 1.21 -52.57
N ALA A 39 -13.51 2.10 -51.59
CA ALA A 39 -13.78 3.51 -51.76
C ALA A 39 -12.80 4.16 -52.76
N GLU A 40 -11.52 3.77 -52.71
CA GLU A 40 -10.48 4.18 -53.66
C GLU A 40 -10.77 3.70 -55.09
N GLU A 41 -11.07 2.41 -55.27
CA GLU A 41 -11.46 1.86 -56.57
C GLU A 41 -12.69 2.57 -57.15
N LYS A 42 -13.71 2.83 -56.32
CA LYS A 42 -14.91 3.58 -56.74
C LYS A 42 -14.59 5.02 -57.07
N TYR A 43 -13.66 5.62 -56.34
CA TYR A 43 -13.15 6.94 -56.64
C TYR A 43 -12.52 6.86 -58.03
N GLU A 44 -11.48 6.09 -58.27
CA GLU A 44 -10.66 6.13 -59.49
C GLU A 44 -11.34 5.72 -60.81
N ARG A 45 -12.58 5.20 -60.77
CA ARG A 45 -13.31 4.77 -61.98
C ARG A 45 -13.45 5.91 -63.00
N PRO A 46 -13.13 5.65 -64.30
CA PRO A 46 -13.28 6.64 -65.36
C PRO A 46 -14.76 6.92 -65.64
N ILE A 47 -15.10 8.20 -65.79
CA ILE A 47 -16.43 8.61 -66.28
C ILE A 47 -16.50 8.30 -67.78
N LYS A 48 -17.65 7.75 -68.23
CA LYS A 48 -17.89 7.21 -69.58
C LYS A 48 -17.63 8.16 -70.77
N SER A 49 -17.35 9.45 -70.55
CA SER A 49 -17.10 10.42 -71.62
C SER A 49 -15.61 10.77 -71.71
N TRP A 50 -15.04 10.66 -72.91
CA TRP A 50 -13.62 10.85 -73.24
C TRP A 50 -13.07 12.22 -72.80
N LEU A 51 -13.81 13.30 -73.07
CA LEU A 51 -13.40 14.66 -72.72
C LEU A 51 -13.45 14.92 -71.22
N THR A 52 -14.50 14.43 -70.55
CA THR A 52 -14.57 14.52 -69.08
C THR A 52 -13.52 13.62 -68.44
N GLY A 53 -13.25 12.42 -68.96
CA GLY A 53 -12.29 11.46 -68.41
C GLY A 53 -10.87 12.01 -68.35
N TRP A 54 -10.44 12.79 -69.34
CA TRP A 54 -9.13 13.44 -69.36
C TRP A 54 -8.99 14.54 -68.29
N PHE A 55 -9.98 15.45 -68.20
CA PHE A 55 -10.03 16.44 -67.10
C PHE A 55 -10.20 15.78 -65.72
N TYR A 56 -10.88 14.63 -65.65
CA TYR A 56 -11.16 13.89 -64.44
C TYR A 56 -9.91 13.20 -63.87
N GLN A 57 -9.04 12.63 -64.73
CA GLN A 57 -7.76 12.07 -64.30
C GLN A 57 -6.79 13.15 -63.79
N TYR A 58 -6.77 14.33 -64.40
CA TYR A 58 -5.83 15.40 -64.00
C TYR A 58 -6.22 16.11 -62.69
N THR A 59 -7.50 16.05 -62.30
CA THR A 59 -8.01 16.73 -61.09
C THR A 59 -7.97 15.87 -59.82
N ARG A 60 -7.57 14.59 -59.93
CA ARG A 60 -7.55 13.63 -58.81
C ARG A 60 -6.13 13.35 -58.33
N THR A 61 -5.65 14.21 -57.44
CA THR A 61 -4.27 14.19 -56.93
C THR A 61 -4.10 13.48 -55.59
N ARG A 62 -5.13 12.76 -55.11
CA ARG A 62 -5.20 12.25 -53.72
C ARG A 62 -4.89 10.76 -53.55
N GLY A 63 -4.77 9.98 -54.62
CA GLY A 63 -4.57 8.53 -54.57
C GLY A 63 -3.35 8.15 -53.73
N GLU A 64 -2.18 8.73 -54.02
CA GLU A 64 -0.93 8.41 -53.31
C GLU A 64 -1.01 8.64 -51.78
N LYS A 65 -1.68 9.71 -51.33
CA LYS A 65 -1.88 9.98 -49.89
C LYS A 65 -2.85 8.98 -49.25
N VAL A 66 -3.88 8.57 -49.99
CA VAL A 66 -4.85 7.56 -49.52
C VAL A 66 -4.16 6.21 -49.39
N ASP A 67 -3.41 5.79 -50.41
CA ASP A 67 -2.58 4.59 -50.40
C ASP A 67 -1.61 4.57 -49.21
N GLN A 68 -0.91 5.68 -48.95
CA GLN A 68 0.00 5.80 -47.81
C GLN A 68 -0.71 5.56 -46.48
N SER A 69 -1.85 6.23 -46.23
CA SER A 69 -2.60 6.02 -44.99
C SER A 69 -3.24 4.63 -44.91
N ILE A 70 -3.67 4.03 -46.03
CA ILE A 70 -4.13 2.63 -46.07
C ILE A 70 -3.00 1.69 -45.64
N ASN A 71 -1.78 1.91 -46.13
CA ASN A 71 -0.62 1.13 -45.73
C ASN A 71 -0.30 1.29 -44.23
N VAL A 72 -0.40 2.49 -43.67
CA VAL A 72 -0.23 2.70 -42.22
C VAL A 72 -1.32 1.95 -41.43
N MET A 73 -2.59 2.06 -41.83
CA MET A 73 -3.69 1.31 -41.19
C MET A 73 -3.55 -0.22 -41.30
N GLN A 74 -2.87 -0.71 -42.35
CA GLN A 74 -2.58 -2.13 -42.55
C GLN A 74 -1.39 -2.62 -41.70
N ASN A 75 -0.36 -1.79 -41.54
CA ASN A 75 0.89 -2.19 -40.90
C ASN A 75 0.88 -2.00 -39.38
N PHE A 76 0.08 -1.05 -38.86
CA PHE A 76 -0.01 -0.79 -37.42
C PHE A 76 -1.26 -1.47 -36.81
N PRO A 77 -1.09 -2.38 -35.82
CA PRO A 77 -2.21 -3.12 -35.25
C PRO A 77 -3.06 -2.28 -34.28
N ASP A 78 -2.51 -1.23 -33.69
CA ASP A 78 -3.15 -0.47 -32.61
C ASP A 78 -4.29 0.44 -33.10
N ALA A 79 -5.36 0.50 -32.30
CA ALA A 79 -6.55 1.31 -32.61
C ALA A 79 -6.24 2.80 -32.66
N TYR A 80 -5.31 3.28 -31.84
CA TYR A 80 -4.97 4.70 -31.72
C TYR A 80 -4.37 5.25 -33.01
N THR A 81 -3.31 4.62 -33.53
CA THR A 81 -2.65 5.01 -34.79
C THR A 81 -3.64 4.95 -35.94
N ARG A 82 -4.50 3.93 -35.96
CA ARG A 82 -5.49 3.76 -37.02
C ARG A 82 -6.58 4.82 -37.00
N LEU A 83 -7.10 5.18 -35.83
CA LEU A 83 -8.09 6.26 -35.70
C LEU A 83 -7.46 7.63 -36.04
N GLN A 84 -6.18 7.82 -35.71
CA GLN A 84 -5.42 9.01 -36.08
C GLN A 84 -5.26 9.12 -37.60
N GLU A 85 -4.82 8.05 -38.27
CA GLU A 85 -4.70 8.00 -39.72
C GLU A 85 -6.06 8.17 -40.41
N PHE A 86 -7.09 7.49 -39.92
CA PHE A 86 -8.44 7.66 -40.43
C PHE A 86 -8.91 9.12 -40.32
N LYS A 87 -8.64 9.79 -39.19
CA LYS A 87 -8.94 11.21 -39.01
C LYS A 87 -8.17 12.09 -40.00
N LEU A 88 -6.90 11.81 -40.26
CA LEU A 88 -6.09 12.55 -41.25
C LEU A 88 -6.69 12.42 -42.65
N ILE A 89 -6.99 11.19 -43.08
CA ILE A 89 -7.62 10.89 -44.38
C ILE A 89 -8.89 11.71 -44.59
N ILE A 90 -9.77 11.79 -43.59
CA ILE A 90 -11.07 12.44 -43.73
C ILE A 90 -11.00 13.96 -43.57
N SER A 91 -9.92 14.48 -42.96
CA SER A 91 -9.70 15.92 -42.76
C SER A 91 -9.16 16.60 -44.02
N ASP A 92 -8.31 15.92 -44.79
CA ASP A 92 -7.60 16.49 -45.95
C ASP A 92 -8.44 16.50 -47.26
N GLY A 93 -9.66 15.96 -47.24
CA GLY A 93 -10.46 15.72 -48.45
C GLY A 93 -11.71 16.58 -48.62
N GLU A 94 -12.14 16.73 -49.88
CA GLU A 94 -13.47 17.28 -50.19
C GLU A 94 -14.59 16.31 -49.79
N TRP A 95 -15.78 16.86 -49.50
CA TRP A 95 -16.96 16.10 -49.07
C TRP A 95 -18.09 16.09 -50.10
N LYS A 96 -17.85 16.61 -51.31
CA LYS A 96 -18.84 16.64 -52.40
C LYS A 96 -19.18 15.21 -52.84
N ILE A 97 -20.38 15.03 -53.40
CA ILE A 97 -20.81 13.75 -53.98
C ILE A 97 -19.76 13.27 -54.99
N GLY A 98 -19.29 12.03 -54.82
CA GLY A 98 -18.25 11.42 -55.66
C GLY A 98 -16.80 11.69 -55.22
N SER A 99 -16.58 12.45 -54.14
CA SER A 99 -15.25 12.53 -53.52
C SER A 99 -14.87 11.23 -52.81
N TYR A 100 -13.58 11.03 -52.57
CA TYR A 100 -13.10 9.86 -51.82
C TYR A 100 -13.73 9.78 -50.41
N ASN A 101 -13.79 10.90 -49.67
CA ASN A 101 -14.37 10.90 -48.32
C ASN A 101 -15.85 10.52 -48.34
N TYR A 102 -16.61 11.01 -49.33
CA TYR A 102 -18.00 10.65 -49.51
C TYR A 102 -18.17 9.15 -49.77
N LEU A 103 -17.35 8.58 -50.67
CA LEU A 103 -17.37 7.15 -51.00
C LEU A 103 -16.90 6.27 -49.83
N LEU A 104 -15.92 6.72 -49.05
CA LEU A 104 -15.44 6.03 -47.86
C LEU A 104 -16.53 5.91 -46.80
N PHE A 105 -17.26 7.00 -46.56
CA PHE A 105 -18.37 6.98 -45.60
C PHE A 105 -19.56 6.16 -46.10
N LEU A 106 -19.82 6.12 -47.41
CA LEU A 106 -20.80 5.19 -47.98
C LEU A 106 -20.44 3.74 -47.71
N GLU A 107 -19.20 3.33 -48.01
CA GLU A 107 -18.74 1.97 -47.75
C GLU A 107 -18.74 1.61 -46.25
N LEU A 108 -18.48 2.60 -45.38
CA LEU A 108 -18.58 2.41 -43.93
C LEU A 108 -20.02 2.20 -43.47
N ILE A 109 -20.96 3.00 -43.96
CA ILE A 109 -22.39 2.86 -43.65
C ILE A 109 -22.90 1.49 -44.10
N ASP A 110 -22.53 1.07 -45.32
CA ASP A 110 -22.91 -0.24 -45.87
C ASP A 110 -22.28 -1.41 -45.09
N ALA A 111 -21.17 -1.19 -44.38
CA ALA A 111 -20.48 -2.20 -43.59
C ALA A 111 -21.03 -2.37 -42.16
N VAL A 112 -21.97 -1.51 -41.74
CA VAL A 112 -22.66 -1.59 -40.44
C VAL A 112 -23.80 -2.61 -40.54
N PRO A 113 -23.83 -3.65 -39.69
CA PRO A 113 -24.91 -4.63 -39.69
C PRO A 113 -26.24 -3.99 -39.27
N ASP A 114 -27.35 -4.53 -39.79
CA ASP A 114 -28.73 -4.20 -39.40
C ASP A 114 -29.24 -2.80 -39.79
N TYR A 115 -28.49 -2.01 -40.57
CA TYR A 115 -28.94 -0.69 -41.04
C TYR A 115 -29.52 -0.75 -42.46
N ALA A 116 -30.69 -0.12 -42.68
CA ALA A 116 -31.34 -0.07 -43.99
C ALA A 116 -30.63 0.97 -44.89
N SER A 117 -30.56 0.67 -46.19
CA SER A 117 -30.00 1.60 -47.19
C SER A 117 -30.72 2.94 -47.14
N ILE A 118 -29.94 4.01 -47.00
CA ILE A 118 -30.46 5.38 -46.91
C ILE A 118 -30.94 5.82 -48.28
N GLY A 119 -32.13 6.41 -48.37
CA GLY A 119 -32.68 6.88 -49.64
C GLY A 119 -31.81 7.99 -50.26
N GLU A 120 -31.50 7.85 -51.55
CA GLU A 120 -30.60 8.73 -52.34
C GLU A 120 -30.71 10.24 -52.06
N PRO A 121 -31.89 10.88 -51.89
CA PRO A 121 -31.96 12.32 -51.68
C PRO A 121 -31.41 12.83 -50.33
N PHE A 122 -31.22 11.96 -49.32
CA PHE A 122 -30.79 12.36 -47.97
C PHE A 122 -29.41 11.82 -47.56
N VAL A 123 -28.79 11.02 -48.42
CA VAL A 123 -27.50 10.35 -48.16
C VAL A 123 -26.38 11.36 -47.89
N HIS A 124 -26.32 12.43 -48.68
CA HIS A 124 -25.25 13.41 -48.57
C HIS A 124 -25.30 14.19 -47.25
N SER A 125 -26.47 14.65 -46.83
CA SER A 125 -26.64 15.33 -45.53
C SER A 125 -26.34 14.39 -44.35
N PHE A 126 -26.77 13.12 -44.45
CA PHE A 126 -26.48 12.12 -43.44
C PHE A 126 -24.98 11.87 -43.28
N ILE A 127 -24.23 11.76 -44.38
CA ILE A 127 -22.77 11.55 -44.34
C ILE A 127 -22.05 12.74 -43.68
N LEU A 128 -22.49 13.97 -43.97
CA LEU A 128 -21.90 15.16 -43.36
C LEU A 128 -22.13 15.18 -41.84
N GLU A 129 -23.33 14.86 -41.37
CA GLU A 129 -23.62 14.76 -39.94
C GLU A 129 -22.87 13.60 -39.27
N LEU A 130 -22.79 12.44 -39.95
CA LEU A 130 -22.06 11.28 -39.46
C LEU A 130 -20.56 11.58 -39.29
N LYS A 131 -19.96 12.26 -40.26
CA LYS A 131 -18.57 12.71 -40.18
C LYS A 131 -18.30 13.49 -38.90
N ASP A 132 -19.12 14.50 -38.61
CA ASP A 132 -18.86 15.38 -37.47
C ASP A 132 -18.98 14.61 -36.14
N LEU A 133 -19.93 13.68 -36.05
CA LEU A 133 -20.08 12.78 -34.89
C LEU A 133 -18.89 11.82 -34.75
N VAL A 134 -18.44 11.20 -35.84
CA VAL A 134 -17.28 10.29 -35.85
C VAL A 134 -16.00 11.05 -35.46
N ILE A 135 -15.73 12.23 -36.03
CA ILE A 135 -14.56 13.05 -35.68
C ILE A 135 -14.59 13.40 -34.19
N LYS A 136 -15.71 13.91 -33.69
CA LYS A 136 -15.86 14.28 -32.28
C LYS A 136 -15.58 13.11 -31.34
N GLN A 137 -15.97 11.91 -31.75
CA GLN A 137 -15.79 10.74 -30.92
C GLN A 137 -14.39 10.13 -31.04
N ILE A 138 -13.73 10.23 -32.20
CA ILE A 138 -12.28 9.98 -32.33
C ILE A 138 -11.51 10.90 -31.39
N ASP A 139 -11.83 12.20 -31.36
CA ASP A 139 -11.17 13.17 -30.49
C ASP A 139 -11.36 12.84 -29.00
N SER A 140 -12.59 12.47 -28.62
CA SER A 140 -12.87 12.00 -27.26
C SER A 140 -12.05 10.77 -26.90
N PHE A 141 -11.94 9.80 -27.81
CA PHE A 141 -11.14 8.58 -27.59
C PHE A 141 -9.65 8.91 -27.44
N MET A 142 -9.08 9.69 -28.35
CA MET A 142 -7.66 10.07 -28.32
C MET A 142 -7.32 10.85 -27.05
N PHE A 143 -8.21 11.75 -26.61
CA PHE A 143 -8.04 12.48 -25.36
C PHE A 143 -8.03 11.56 -24.14
N GLN A 144 -9.00 10.64 -24.04
CA GLN A 144 -9.07 9.66 -22.96
C GLN A 144 -7.85 8.73 -22.93
N TYR A 145 -7.38 8.30 -24.11
CA TYR A 145 -6.20 7.46 -24.24
C TYR A 145 -4.95 8.18 -23.73
N LYS A 146 -4.72 9.43 -24.15
CA LYS A 146 -3.58 10.25 -23.69
C LYS A 146 -3.63 10.45 -22.17
N SER A 147 -4.79 10.81 -21.62
CA SER A 147 -4.97 10.98 -20.18
C SER A 147 -4.67 9.68 -19.43
N THR A 148 -5.14 8.53 -19.93
CA THR A 148 -4.87 7.22 -19.33
C THR A 148 -3.36 6.92 -19.32
N LEU A 149 -2.66 7.14 -20.43
CA LEU A 149 -1.20 6.96 -20.49
C LEU A 149 -0.45 7.84 -19.49
N GLU A 150 -0.85 9.10 -19.33
CA GLU A 150 -0.24 9.99 -18.35
C GLU A 150 -0.46 9.48 -16.92
N THR A 151 -1.67 9.00 -16.59
CA THR A 151 -1.93 8.41 -15.27
C THR A 151 -1.14 7.12 -15.02
N ILE A 152 -0.93 6.29 -16.04
CA ILE A 152 -0.12 5.07 -15.93
C ILE A 152 1.34 5.45 -15.66
N LYS A 153 1.89 6.39 -16.44
CA LYS A 153 3.27 6.90 -16.24
C LYS A 153 3.45 7.52 -14.86
N ALA A 154 2.49 8.32 -14.40
CA ALA A 154 2.53 8.92 -13.06
C ALA A 154 2.56 7.86 -11.96
N ARG A 155 1.71 6.83 -12.05
CA ARG A 155 1.69 5.70 -11.09
C ARG A 155 2.97 4.88 -11.13
N GLU A 156 3.58 4.73 -12.30
CA GLU A 156 4.84 4.00 -12.43
C GLU A 156 6.00 4.76 -11.80
N LEU A 157 6.09 6.07 -12.03
CA LEU A 157 7.05 6.95 -11.36
C LEU A 157 6.86 6.94 -9.84
N GLU A 158 5.61 6.99 -9.36
CA GLU A 158 5.29 6.90 -7.94
C GLU A 158 5.76 5.56 -7.35
N ARG A 159 5.50 4.44 -8.03
CA ARG A 159 5.96 3.10 -7.61
C ARG A 159 7.48 3.02 -7.56
N GLU A 160 8.19 3.59 -8.54
CA GLU A 160 9.64 3.57 -8.55
C GLU A 160 10.22 4.43 -7.42
N SER A 161 9.64 5.61 -7.18
CA SER A 161 9.99 6.44 -6.01
C SER A 161 9.75 5.70 -4.70
N MET A 162 8.62 5.01 -4.54
CA MET A 162 8.35 4.18 -3.35
C MET A 162 9.40 3.07 -3.18
N ARG A 163 9.79 2.37 -4.27
CA ARG A 163 10.82 1.34 -4.22
C ARG A 163 12.18 1.90 -3.83
N GLN A 164 12.56 3.06 -4.35
CA GLN A 164 13.82 3.73 -4.00
C GLN A 164 13.82 4.17 -2.54
N ASN A 165 12.75 4.80 -2.07
CA ASN A 165 12.59 5.19 -0.67
C ASN A 165 12.65 3.97 0.27
N GLU A 166 12.00 2.86 -0.11
CA GLU A 166 12.11 1.62 0.64
C GLU A 166 13.55 1.08 0.68
N ARG A 167 14.28 1.08 -0.44
CA ARG A 167 15.67 0.63 -0.49
C ARG A 167 16.55 1.46 0.45
N GLN A 168 16.49 2.78 0.34
CA GLN A 168 17.22 3.71 1.20
C GLN A 168 16.90 3.49 2.69
N SER A 169 15.62 3.33 3.04
CA SER A 169 15.22 3.08 4.43
C SER A 169 15.83 1.80 5.02
N THR A 170 16.08 0.79 4.18
CA THR A 170 16.64 -0.50 4.61
C THR A 170 18.17 -0.55 4.58
N GLU A 171 18.81 0.30 3.77
CA GLU A 171 20.27 0.45 3.71
C GLU A 171 20.81 1.19 4.94
N ASN A 172 20.04 2.12 5.49
CA ASN A 172 20.38 2.86 6.72
C ASN A 172 20.30 2.01 8.00
N ILE A 173 19.83 0.76 7.89
CA ILE A 173 19.71 -0.16 9.01
C ILE A 173 20.81 -1.21 8.92
N LEU A 174 21.55 -1.41 10.00
CA LEU A 174 22.54 -2.46 10.14
C LEU A 174 22.14 -3.42 11.26
N ILE A 175 22.35 -4.71 11.03
CA ILE A 175 22.09 -5.77 12.01
C ILE A 175 23.33 -6.64 12.10
N PHE A 176 23.80 -6.86 13.33
CA PHE A 176 24.95 -7.70 13.63
C PHE A 176 24.57 -8.82 14.60
N ASN A 177 25.28 -9.94 14.53
CA ASN A 177 25.10 -11.02 15.49
C ASN A 177 25.69 -10.69 16.88
N ASP A 178 26.64 -9.75 16.94
CA ASP A 178 27.36 -9.37 18.16
C ASP A 178 27.10 -7.90 18.53
N LEU A 179 26.89 -7.65 19.82
CA LEU A 179 26.69 -6.33 20.38
C LEU A 179 27.96 -5.45 20.33
N THR A 180 29.15 -6.05 20.49
CA THR A 180 30.43 -5.33 20.43
C THR A 180 30.69 -4.79 19.03
N ILE A 181 30.50 -5.61 18.00
CA ILE A 181 30.60 -5.24 16.58
C ILE A 181 29.57 -4.16 16.24
N ALA A 182 28.34 -4.29 16.73
CA ALA A 182 27.30 -3.27 16.56
C ALA A 182 27.73 -1.90 17.10
N LYS A 183 28.30 -1.86 18.32
CA LYS A 183 28.81 -0.62 18.93
C LYS A 183 29.97 -0.04 18.14
N GLU A 184 30.98 -0.84 17.80
CA GLU A 184 32.14 -0.41 17.02
C GLU A 184 31.74 0.15 15.65
N THR A 185 30.75 -0.45 15.01
CA THR A 185 30.27 -0.01 13.69
C THR A 185 29.55 1.33 13.79
N LEU A 186 28.75 1.54 14.84
CA LEU A 186 28.09 2.84 15.06
C LEU A 186 29.12 3.96 15.28
N PHE A 187 30.22 3.70 15.99
CA PHE A 187 31.30 4.70 16.13
C PHE A 187 31.90 5.11 14.78
N LYS A 188 31.95 4.18 13.81
CA LYS A 188 32.43 4.43 12.45
C LYS A 188 31.36 5.07 11.55
N GLN A 189 30.08 4.74 11.76
CA GLN A 189 28.94 5.13 10.93
C GLN A 189 27.80 5.67 11.81
N GLN A 190 27.91 6.93 12.23
CA GLN A 190 26.98 7.57 13.17
C GLN A 190 25.60 7.90 12.56
N ASP A 191 25.47 7.83 11.24
CA ASP A 191 24.27 8.11 10.46
C ASP A 191 23.31 6.91 10.38
N LYS A 192 23.73 5.72 10.81
CA LYS A 192 22.97 4.48 10.66
C LYS A 192 22.29 4.02 11.93
N THR A 193 21.13 3.38 11.77
CA THR A 193 20.45 2.69 12.88
C THR A 193 21.03 1.30 13.03
N VAL A 194 21.63 1.01 14.18
CA VAL A 194 22.31 -0.26 14.42
C VAL A 194 21.56 -1.12 15.44
N PHE A 195 21.37 -2.39 15.07
CA PHE A 195 20.81 -3.42 15.95
C PHE A 195 21.81 -4.55 16.16
N ALA A 196 21.78 -5.13 17.35
CA ALA A 196 22.43 -6.40 17.65
C ALA A 196 21.34 -7.45 17.87
N LEU A 197 21.37 -8.55 17.12
CA LEU A 197 20.45 -9.66 17.27
C LEU A 197 21.28 -10.92 17.50
N SER A 198 21.48 -11.24 18.78
CA SER A 198 22.36 -12.33 19.20
C SER A 198 21.55 -13.55 19.63
N PHE A 199 22.05 -14.74 19.32
CA PHE A 199 21.47 -16.00 19.80
C PHE A 199 22.35 -16.52 20.95
N LYS A 200 21.82 -16.52 22.18
CA LYS A 200 22.52 -16.97 23.39
C LYS A 200 21.55 -17.79 24.23
N ASN A 201 22.05 -18.87 24.85
CA ASN A 201 21.24 -19.76 25.70
C ASN A 201 19.96 -20.25 25.00
N ASP A 202 20.08 -20.60 23.71
CA ASP A 202 18.98 -21.03 22.86
C ASP A 202 17.84 -20.01 22.69
N LEU A 203 18.09 -18.74 22.99
CA LEU A 203 17.14 -17.64 22.87
C LEU A 203 17.72 -16.49 22.03
N TRP A 204 16.85 -15.89 21.23
CA TRP A 204 17.17 -14.66 20.49
C TRP A 204 17.06 -13.45 21.41
N HIS A 205 18.05 -12.57 21.34
CA HIS A 205 18.09 -11.30 22.06
C HIS A 205 18.29 -10.18 21.06
N LEU A 206 17.30 -9.28 20.96
CA LEU A 206 17.38 -8.07 20.16
C LEU A 206 17.75 -6.88 21.06
N SER A 207 18.76 -6.14 20.64
CA SER A 207 19.19 -4.91 21.28
C SER A 207 19.35 -3.82 20.23
N TRP A 208 18.88 -2.62 20.56
CA TRP A 208 19.12 -1.42 19.77
C TRP A 208 20.27 -0.62 20.38
N VAL A 209 21.19 -0.17 19.54
CA VAL A 209 22.26 0.75 19.93
C VAL A 209 21.88 2.14 19.44
N ASP A 210 21.72 3.08 20.38
CA ASP A 210 21.38 4.47 20.02
C ASP A 210 22.61 5.27 19.56
N GLY A 211 22.39 6.50 19.07
CA GLY A 211 23.46 7.37 18.57
C GLY A 211 24.48 7.83 19.61
N ASN A 212 24.30 7.51 20.90
CA ASN A 212 25.27 7.74 21.96
C ASN A 212 26.02 6.46 22.37
N GLY A 213 25.71 5.31 21.76
CA GLY A 213 26.32 4.02 22.03
C GLY A 213 25.68 3.25 23.20
N GLU A 214 24.60 3.78 23.78
CA GLU A 214 23.84 3.09 24.82
C GLU A 214 23.03 1.96 24.19
N THR A 215 22.78 0.91 24.97
CA THR A 215 22.13 -0.31 24.49
C THR A 215 20.81 -0.53 25.18
N TYR A 216 19.74 -0.63 24.41
CA TYR A 216 18.40 -0.95 24.92
C TYR A 216 17.97 -2.34 24.48
N PRO A 217 17.65 -3.24 25.42
CA PRO A 217 17.05 -4.52 25.08
C PRO A 217 15.63 -4.30 24.56
N LEU A 218 15.34 -4.88 23.39
CA LEU A 218 14.04 -4.80 22.75
C LEU A 218 13.29 -6.13 22.89
N SER A 219 11.97 -6.04 23.04
CA SER A 219 11.10 -7.20 23.00
C SER A 219 10.96 -7.68 21.56
N LEU A 220 11.16 -8.98 21.34
CA LEU A 220 10.93 -9.60 20.03
C LEU A 220 9.42 -9.65 19.76
N GLY A 221 8.99 -9.10 18.63
CA GLY A 221 7.61 -9.26 18.15
C GLY A 221 7.36 -10.69 17.66
N ASN A 222 6.11 -11.13 17.69
CA ASN A 222 5.72 -12.48 17.24
C ASN A 222 6.15 -12.76 15.80
N GLU A 223 6.04 -11.78 14.90
CA GLU A 223 6.47 -11.90 13.50
C GLU A 223 7.98 -12.11 13.38
N LEU A 224 8.78 -11.41 14.20
CA LEU A 224 10.22 -11.59 14.25
C LEU A 224 10.60 -12.96 14.79
N ILE A 225 9.93 -13.42 15.86
CA ILE A 225 10.14 -14.76 16.44
C ILE A 225 9.89 -15.84 15.40
N LEU A 226 8.76 -15.78 14.69
CA LEU A 226 8.42 -16.74 13.64
C LEU A 226 9.47 -16.76 12.52
N LYS A 227 9.92 -15.59 12.06
CA LYS A 227 10.95 -15.48 11.03
C LYS A 227 12.29 -16.07 11.50
N LEU A 228 12.69 -15.77 12.74
CA LEU A 228 13.94 -16.29 13.31
C LEU A 228 13.88 -17.79 13.60
N ALA A 229 12.70 -18.35 13.92
CA ALA A 229 12.51 -19.77 14.14
C ALA A 229 12.67 -20.61 12.86
N THR A 230 12.45 -20.02 11.68
CA THR A 230 12.65 -20.69 10.38
C THR A 230 14.11 -20.77 9.93
N LEU A 231 15.04 -20.16 10.68
CA LEU A 231 16.45 -20.14 10.31
C LEU A 231 17.15 -21.45 10.73
N GLU A 232 17.68 -22.19 9.75
CA GLU A 232 18.46 -23.41 9.99
C GLU A 232 19.74 -23.16 10.80
N LYS A 233 20.31 -21.95 10.69
CA LYS A 233 21.50 -21.53 11.44
C LYS A 233 21.27 -20.14 12.05
N PRO A 234 21.62 -19.93 13.33
CA PRO A 234 21.46 -18.65 14.01
C PRO A 234 22.58 -17.68 13.60
N ASN A 235 22.62 -17.32 12.32
CA ASN A 235 23.58 -16.34 11.79
C ASN A 235 22.88 -15.44 10.77
N ILE A 236 22.71 -14.18 11.14
CA ILE A 236 21.97 -13.17 10.39
C ILE A 236 22.76 -12.66 9.19
N GLU A 237 24.08 -12.60 9.31
CA GLU A 237 24.99 -12.10 8.27
C GLU A 237 25.03 -13.04 7.05
N LYS A 238 24.60 -14.30 7.23
CA LYS A 238 24.53 -15.30 6.15
C LYS A 238 23.16 -15.38 5.48
N LEU A 239 22.21 -14.52 5.84
CA LEU A 239 20.85 -14.55 5.30
C LEU A 239 20.77 -13.92 3.91
N SER A 240 19.78 -14.35 3.13
CA SER A 240 19.43 -13.72 1.85
C SER A 240 19.03 -12.25 2.06
N SER A 241 19.26 -11.42 1.05
CA SER A 241 18.89 -10.00 1.07
C SER A 241 17.39 -9.78 1.36
N VAL A 242 16.54 -10.70 0.90
CA VAL A 242 15.08 -10.66 1.12
C VAL A 242 14.74 -10.91 2.58
N SER A 243 15.27 -11.98 3.19
CA SER A 243 15.02 -12.29 4.60
C SER A 243 15.59 -11.21 5.52
N LEU A 244 16.78 -10.70 5.20
CA LEU A 244 17.42 -9.61 5.94
C LEU A 244 16.61 -8.31 5.86
N LYS A 245 16.05 -7.97 4.69
CA LYS A 245 15.13 -6.81 4.55
C LYS A 245 13.92 -6.94 5.46
N GLN A 246 13.33 -8.13 5.56
CA GLN A 246 12.17 -8.37 6.43
C GLN A 246 12.54 -8.27 7.92
N ILE A 247 13.66 -8.87 8.33
CA ILE A 247 14.14 -8.78 9.72
C ILE A 247 14.43 -7.33 10.10
N LYS A 248 15.06 -6.54 9.21
CA LYS A 248 15.28 -5.09 9.42
C LYS A 248 13.99 -4.33 9.69
N LYS A 249 12.92 -4.58 8.91
CA LYS A 249 11.62 -3.96 9.14
C LYS A 249 11.05 -4.32 10.52
N GLU A 250 11.17 -5.57 10.94
CA GLU A 250 10.70 -5.99 12.27
C GLU A 250 11.53 -5.40 13.42
N CYS A 251 12.85 -5.25 13.26
CA CYS A 251 13.69 -4.58 14.26
C CYS A 251 13.28 -3.11 14.46
N ILE A 252 12.95 -2.40 13.38
CA ILE A 252 12.44 -1.03 13.46
C ILE A 252 11.09 -0.98 14.16
N LYS A 253 10.16 -1.89 13.84
CA LYS A 253 8.89 -1.99 14.56
C LYS A 253 9.10 -2.21 16.06
N ALA A 254 10.04 -3.07 16.45
CA ALA A 254 10.37 -3.32 17.85
C ALA A 254 10.93 -2.06 18.53
N ARG A 255 11.80 -1.31 17.86
CA ARG A 255 12.32 -0.02 18.33
C ARG A 255 11.20 1.01 18.51
N ASP A 256 10.35 1.18 17.49
CA ASP A 256 9.29 2.18 17.51
C ASP A 256 8.24 1.83 18.56
N HIS A 257 7.94 0.54 18.76
CA HIS A 257 7.11 0.06 19.86
C HIS A 257 7.75 0.35 21.22
N TYR A 258 9.06 0.17 21.37
CA TYR A 258 9.78 0.54 22.59
C TYR A 258 9.68 2.04 22.87
N LEU A 259 9.93 2.89 21.86
CA LEU A 259 9.80 4.35 21.97
C LEU A 259 8.35 4.80 22.22
N SER A 260 7.36 4.04 21.77
CA SER A 260 5.94 4.36 22.00
C SER A 260 5.58 4.42 23.49
N LYS A 261 6.30 3.68 24.35
CA LYS A 261 6.13 3.68 25.81
C LYS A 261 6.51 5.03 26.44
N ILE A 262 7.33 5.83 25.75
CA ILE A 262 7.70 7.18 26.19
C ILE A 262 6.52 8.10 25.88
N GLN A 263 5.87 8.59 26.94
CA GLN A 263 4.78 9.55 26.83
C GLN A 263 5.35 10.95 26.70
N VAL A 264 4.95 11.63 25.62
CA VAL A 264 5.37 13.00 25.31
C VAL A 264 4.16 13.78 24.84
N ILE A 265 3.93 14.94 25.44
CA ILE A 265 2.93 15.92 25.04
C ILE A 265 3.68 17.14 24.54
N ILE A 266 3.39 17.57 23.31
CA ILE A 266 4.02 18.72 22.66
C ILE A 266 2.95 19.81 22.55
N ASN A 267 3.26 21.01 23.03
CA ASN A 267 2.37 22.18 23.02
C ASN A 267 0.94 21.82 23.45
N PRO A 268 0.74 21.42 24.72
CA PRO A 268 -0.58 21.06 25.21
C PRO A 268 -1.52 22.25 25.10
N GLU A 269 -2.68 22.06 24.46
CA GLU A 269 -3.72 23.07 24.27
C GLU A 269 -5.06 22.57 24.78
N ASP A 270 -5.89 23.48 25.30
CA ASP A 270 -7.27 23.18 25.67
C ASP A 270 -8.11 23.02 24.38
N LYS A 271 -8.88 21.93 24.31
CA LYS A 271 -9.71 21.58 23.15
C LYS A 271 -10.79 22.62 22.84
N ASN A 272 -11.25 23.36 23.86
CA ASN A 272 -12.34 24.31 23.70
C ASN A 272 -11.87 25.74 23.46
N SER A 273 -10.79 26.15 24.13
CA SER A 273 -10.28 27.53 24.08
C SER A 273 -9.06 27.70 23.18
N HIS A 274 -8.43 26.61 22.73
CA HIS A 274 -7.11 26.60 22.07
C HIS A 274 -6.02 27.33 22.86
N ALA A 275 -6.25 27.58 24.16
CA ALA A 275 -5.27 28.20 25.02
C ALA A 275 -4.22 27.17 25.47
N PRO A 276 -2.95 27.57 25.62
CA PRO A 276 -1.91 26.67 26.11
C PRO A 276 -2.23 26.20 27.54
N LEU A 277 -2.19 24.89 27.76
CA LEU A 277 -2.39 24.29 29.08
C LEU A 277 -1.10 24.37 29.88
N THR A 278 -1.23 24.74 31.16
CA THR A 278 -0.11 24.68 32.11
C THR A 278 0.09 23.26 32.62
N ASN A 279 1.26 23.00 33.23
CA ASN A 279 1.56 21.70 33.84
C ASN A 279 0.56 21.35 34.95
N GLU A 280 0.08 22.32 35.72
CA GLU A 280 -0.92 22.11 36.79
C GLU A 280 -2.25 21.61 36.23
N ASN A 281 -2.68 22.15 35.09
CA ASN A 281 -3.90 21.69 34.41
C ASN A 281 -3.74 20.24 33.91
N LEU A 282 -2.58 19.90 33.36
CA LEU A 282 -2.27 18.53 32.92
C LEU A 282 -2.31 17.54 34.09
N ILE A 283 -1.71 17.91 35.22
CA ILE A 283 -1.69 17.09 36.44
C ILE A 283 -3.12 16.89 36.97
N THR A 284 -3.94 17.95 36.99
CA THR A 284 -5.34 17.88 37.41
C THR A 284 -6.16 16.94 36.52
N ASN A 285 -5.81 16.85 35.23
CA ASN A 285 -6.40 15.91 34.27
C ASN A 285 -5.82 14.49 34.36
N GLY A 286 -5.00 14.19 35.37
CA GLY A 286 -4.45 12.86 35.63
C GLY A 286 -3.22 12.50 34.80
N VAL A 287 -2.56 13.47 34.14
CA VAL A 287 -1.31 13.23 33.42
C VAL A 287 -0.18 12.99 34.42
N ALA A 288 0.49 11.85 34.30
CA ALA A 288 1.65 11.46 35.11
C ALA A 288 2.66 10.69 34.24
N SER A 289 3.91 10.60 34.69
CA SER A 289 5.01 9.92 33.98
C SER A 289 5.14 10.35 32.51
N THR A 290 5.05 11.65 32.25
CA THR A 290 4.97 12.21 30.89
C THR A 290 5.92 13.39 30.72
N PHE A 291 6.60 13.44 29.57
CA PHE A 291 7.36 14.61 29.16
C PHE A 291 6.43 15.65 28.53
N VAL A 292 6.56 16.91 28.92
CA VAL A 292 5.80 18.03 28.35
C VAL A 292 6.79 18.99 27.71
N LEU A 293 6.69 19.14 26.40
CA LEU A 293 7.50 20.06 25.60
C LEU A 293 6.65 21.28 25.22
N HIS A 294 7.02 22.45 25.72
CA HIS A 294 6.51 23.73 25.24
C HIS A 294 7.49 24.28 24.20
N HIS A 295 7.19 23.93 22.95
CA HIS A 295 7.80 24.28 21.67
C HIS A 295 7.33 25.60 21.04
N THR A 296 7.84 26.79 21.37
CA THR A 296 7.40 28.05 20.71
C THR A 296 8.54 28.78 20.00
N GLU A 297 8.21 29.70 19.08
CA GLU A 297 9.20 30.53 18.36
C GLU A 297 10.13 31.32 19.29
N LYS A 298 9.67 31.64 20.51
CA LYS A 298 10.39 32.50 21.46
C LYS A 298 11.02 31.71 22.61
N GLU A 299 10.45 30.57 22.99
CA GLU A 299 10.92 29.79 24.14
C GLU A 299 10.68 28.30 23.94
N THR A 300 11.71 27.51 24.27
CA THR A 300 11.66 26.05 24.33
C THR A 300 11.84 25.63 25.78
N SER A 301 10.81 25.03 26.39
CA SER A 301 10.92 24.46 27.72
C SER A 301 10.46 23.00 27.76
N LEU A 302 11.21 22.18 28.48
CA LEU A 302 10.95 20.75 28.64
C LEU A 302 10.74 20.42 30.11
N TRP A 303 9.67 19.68 30.38
CA TRP A 303 9.27 19.29 31.73
C TRP A 303 9.04 17.79 31.80
N TRP A 304 9.30 17.19 32.96
CA TRP A 304 8.94 15.82 33.30
C TRP A 304 7.94 15.83 34.45
N ILE A 305 6.70 15.46 34.16
CA ILE A 305 5.70 15.18 35.20
C ILE A 305 5.96 13.75 35.66
N ASN A 306 6.39 13.58 36.91
CA ASN A 306 6.72 12.27 37.43
C ASN A 306 5.47 11.42 37.75
N SER A 307 5.66 10.21 38.26
CA SER A 307 4.58 9.28 38.59
C SER A 307 3.65 9.73 39.72
N ILE A 308 4.07 10.71 40.52
CA ILE A 308 3.26 11.30 41.60
C ILE A 308 2.66 12.66 41.22
N GLY A 309 2.74 13.06 39.94
CA GLY A 309 2.15 14.31 39.45
C GLY A 309 2.94 15.56 39.83
N VAL A 310 4.23 15.46 40.14
CA VAL A 310 5.09 16.63 40.40
C VAL A 310 5.86 17.01 39.13
N PRO A 311 5.72 18.24 38.63
CA PRO A 311 6.42 18.70 37.44
C PRO A 311 7.87 19.06 37.78
N ASN A 312 8.81 18.59 36.95
CA ASN A 312 10.23 18.89 37.10
C ASN A 312 10.73 19.54 35.81
N LYS A 313 11.24 20.77 35.91
CA LYS A 313 11.86 21.44 34.76
C LYS A 313 13.16 20.73 34.41
N ILE A 314 13.31 20.37 33.14
CA ILE A 314 14.56 19.82 32.62
C ILE A 314 15.34 20.99 32.00
N ASP A 315 16.53 21.22 32.54
CA ASP A 315 17.43 22.20 31.98
C ASP A 315 18.11 21.64 30.73
N LEU A 316 17.77 22.21 29.57
CA LEU A 316 18.29 21.83 28.25
C LEU A 316 19.80 22.09 28.12
N ALA A 317 20.39 22.95 28.95
CA ALA A 317 21.84 23.18 28.96
C ALA A 317 22.62 21.90 29.30
N ASN A 318 22.02 20.99 30.09
CA ASN A 318 22.62 19.70 30.42
C ASN A 318 22.53 18.68 29.26
N TYR A 319 21.79 19.00 28.20
CA TYR A 319 21.52 18.11 27.06
C TYR A 319 21.72 18.84 25.72
N PRO A 320 22.95 19.25 25.38
CA PRO A 320 23.22 20.11 24.23
C PRO A 320 22.75 19.52 22.89
N LYS A 321 22.87 18.20 22.70
CA LYS A 321 22.37 17.51 21.49
C LYS A 321 20.86 17.68 21.31
N LEU A 322 20.08 17.55 22.39
CA LEU A 322 18.64 17.74 22.36
C LEU A 322 18.29 19.22 22.14
N GLY A 323 19.01 20.13 22.79
CA GLY A 323 18.85 21.57 22.58
C GLY A 323 19.09 21.98 21.13
N SER A 324 20.19 21.54 20.53
CA SER A 324 20.50 21.79 19.10
C SER A 324 19.48 21.17 18.16
N TRP A 325 19.01 19.95 18.46
CA TRP A 325 17.97 19.30 17.65
C TRP A 325 16.65 20.06 17.69
N LEU A 326 16.20 20.49 18.88
CA LEU A 326 15.00 21.31 19.06
C LEU A 326 15.10 22.69 18.40
N ALA A 327 16.31 23.27 18.33
CA ALA A 327 16.51 24.55 17.65
C ALA A 327 16.46 24.42 16.11
N ALA A 328 16.78 23.24 15.57
CA ALA A 328 16.84 23.00 14.13
C ALA A 328 15.51 22.54 13.51
N HIS A 329 14.50 22.20 14.31
CA HIS A 329 13.21 21.70 13.84
C HIS A 329 12.09 22.65 14.24
N GLU A 330 11.31 23.11 13.26
CA GLU A 330 10.16 23.97 13.50
C GLU A 330 8.90 23.15 13.83
N VAL A 331 7.99 23.73 14.61
CA VAL A 331 6.68 23.13 14.95
C VAL A 331 5.70 23.40 13.81
N PRO A 332 4.86 22.43 13.37
CA PRO A 332 4.59 21.12 13.98
C PRO A 332 5.55 20.00 13.58
N LEU A 333 6.00 19.24 14.58
CA LEU A 333 6.87 18.08 14.38
C LEU A 333 6.15 16.96 13.61
N ASN A 334 6.80 16.44 12.57
CA ASN A 334 6.30 15.29 11.81
C ASN A 334 6.44 13.98 12.63
N GLN A 335 5.96 12.85 12.09
CA GLN A 335 6.01 11.58 12.82
C GLN A 335 7.44 11.05 13.07
N ALA A 336 8.36 11.27 12.12
CA ALA A 336 9.76 10.88 12.27
C ALA A 336 10.45 11.73 13.35
N ASP A 337 10.18 13.04 13.35
CA ASP A 337 10.69 13.98 14.36
C ASP A 337 10.21 13.59 15.77
N LYS A 338 8.94 13.17 15.90
CA LYS A 338 8.40 12.69 17.18
C LYS A 338 9.13 11.45 17.69
N LEU A 339 9.49 10.51 16.82
CA LEU A 339 10.26 9.32 17.20
C LEU A 339 11.69 9.68 17.58
N GLN A 340 12.32 10.60 16.85
CA GLN A 340 13.67 11.08 17.16
C GLN A 340 13.71 11.87 18.48
N LEU A 341 12.71 12.71 18.74
CA LEU A 341 12.52 13.36 20.04
C LEU A 341 12.44 12.32 21.14
N LYS A 342 11.56 11.31 21.01
CA LYS A 342 11.44 10.23 21.99
C LYS A 342 12.76 9.49 22.23
N ALA A 343 13.54 9.22 21.18
CA ALA A 343 14.86 8.64 21.32
C ALA A 343 15.80 9.55 22.13
N ASN A 344 15.82 10.86 21.83
CA ASN A 344 16.64 11.82 22.58
C ASN A 344 16.21 11.94 24.06
N LEU A 345 14.93 11.80 24.36
CA LEU A 345 14.40 11.86 25.73
C LEU A 345 14.86 10.69 26.62
N LEU A 346 15.27 9.55 26.03
CA LEU A 346 15.81 8.41 26.79
C LEU A 346 17.06 8.77 27.60
N HIS A 347 17.82 9.76 27.13
CA HIS A 347 19.05 10.21 27.78
C HIS A 347 18.82 11.15 28.96
N ILE A 348 17.57 11.61 29.15
CA ILE A 348 17.27 12.56 30.21
C ILE A 348 17.16 11.82 31.53
N LYS A 349 17.98 12.26 32.49
CA LYS A 349 17.88 11.82 33.87
C LYS A 349 16.63 12.44 34.50
N THR A 350 15.58 11.62 34.60
CA THR A 350 14.30 11.98 35.23
C THR A 350 14.30 11.73 36.74
N THR A 351 15.31 11.05 37.26
CA THR A 351 15.50 10.82 38.69
C THR A 351 15.99 12.10 39.36
N GLN A 352 15.08 12.84 39.99
CA GLN A 352 15.51 13.72 41.08
C GLN A 352 16.11 12.83 42.18
N PRO A 353 17.30 13.17 42.71
CA PRO A 353 17.74 12.57 43.96
C PRO A 353 16.68 12.90 45.00
N PHE A 354 15.93 11.89 45.45
CA PHE A 354 15.05 12.05 46.60
C PHE A 354 15.90 12.62 47.73
N SER A 355 15.54 13.79 48.25
CA SER A 355 16.27 14.32 49.40
C SER A 355 16.22 13.27 50.50
N VAL A 356 17.38 12.92 51.05
CA VAL A 356 17.49 11.90 52.11
C VAL A 356 16.52 12.21 53.26
N SER A 357 16.20 13.49 53.47
CA SER A 357 15.18 13.98 54.39
C SER A 357 13.75 13.55 54.03
N LYS A 358 13.33 13.65 52.75
CA LYS A 358 12.00 13.20 52.30
C LYS A 358 11.88 11.68 52.34
N LEU A 359 12.93 10.96 51.95
CA LEU A 359 12.96 9.49 52.01
C LEU A 359 12.93 8.99 53.47
N LYS A 360 13.69 9.63 54.37
CA LYS A 360 13.59 9.39 55.82
C LYS A 360 12.19 9.72 56.36
N HIS A 361 11.54 10.77 55.87
CA HIS A 361 10.19 11.13 56.28
C HIS A 361 9.13 10.13 55.80
N MET A 362 9.21 9.68 54.54
CA MET A 362 8.36 8.62 53.99
C MET A 362 8.56 7.30 54.72
N ASN A 363 9.82 6.89 54.95
CA ASN A 363 10.12 5.71 55.75
C ASN A 363 9.56 5.86 57.16
N LYS A 364 9.69 7.02 57.80
CA LYS A 364 9.10 7.29 59.13
C LYS A 364 7.58 7.26 59.13
N MET A 365 6.91 7.70 58.06
CA MET A 365 5.45 7.57 57.91
C MET A 365 5.04 6.12 57.70
N LEU A 366 5.73 5.39 56.82
CA LEU A 366 5.49 3.97 56.57
C LEU A 366 5.68 3.17 57.86
N GLU A 367 6.76 3.45 58.59
CA GLU A 367 7.08 2.85 59.87
C GLU A 367 6.03 3.22 60.94
N LYS A 368 5.45 4.42 60.92
CA LYS A 368 4.33 4.81 61.79
C LYS A 368 3.03 4.09 61.44
N VAL A 369 2.75 3.87 60.16
CA VAL A 369 1.55 3.13 59.72
C VAL A 369 1.69 1.64 60.07
N LEU A 370 2.88 1.07 59.86
CA LEU A 370 3.20 -0.31 60.24
C LEU A 370 3.27 -0.49 61.77
N LYS A 371 3.78 0.48 62.53
CA LYS A 371 3.80 0.46 64.01
C LYS A 371 2.45 0.80 64.65
N LYS A 372 1.54 1.48 63.95
CA LYS A 372 0.14 1.64 64.40
C LYS A 372 -0.63 0.32 64.38
N GLN A 373 -0.11 -0.72 63.73
CA GLN A 373 -0.69 -2.08 63.72
C GLN A 373 -0.12 -3.02 64.80
N SER A 374 0.85 -2.59 65.62
CA SER A 374 1.20 -3.34 66.83
C SER A 374 0.37 -2.81 68.01
N PRO A 375 -0.52 -3.62 68.61
CA PRO A 375 -1.44 -3.16 69.63
C PRO A 375 -0.67 -2.82 70.92
N LYS A 376 -0.97 -1.65 71.47
CA LYS A 376 -0.74 -1.36 72.89
C LYS A 376 -1.97 -1.85 73.65
N ASP A 377 -1.68 -2.60 74.71
CA ASP A 377 -2.62 -3.13 75.68
C ASP A 377 -3.59 -2.05 76.18
N GLU A 378 -4.88 -2.33 76.08
CA GLU A 378 -5.88 -1.93 77.07
C GLU A 378 -7.06 -2.90 77.01
N HIS A 379 -7.42 -3.42 78.19
CA HIS A 379 -8.43 -4.45 78.41
C HIS A 379 -9.80 -4.11 77.82
N THR A 380 -10.28 -4.96 76.92
CA THR A 380 -11.69 -5.33 76.85
C THR A 380 -11.77 -6.74 76.28
N GLN A 381 -12.38 -7.66 77.03
CA GLN A 381 -12.70 -8.99 76.55
C GLN A 381 -13.65 -8.84 75.36
N ASP A 382 -13.16 -9.14 74.16
CA ASP A 382 -14.01 -9.60 73.07
C ASP A 382 -13.19 -10.58 72.24
N GLU A 383 -13.57 -11.86 72.37
CA GLU A 383 -12.93 -12.96 71.68
C GLU A 383 -13.30 -12.94 70.20
N HIS A 384 -12.25 -12.77 69.38
CA HIS A 384 -12.09 -13.09 67.96
C HIS A 384 -11.86 -11.87 67.06
N ILE A 385 -10.59 -11.63 66.71
CA ILE A 385 -10.08 -11.53 65.34
C ILE A 385 -8.55 -11.46 65.42
N GLY A 386 -7.85 -12.30 64.64
CA GLY A 386 -6.41 -12.12 64.43
C GLY A 386 -5.59 -13.37 64.11
N ARG A 387 -6.18 -14.56 64.03
CA ARG A 387 -5.52 -15.73 63.47
C ARG A 387 -6.05 -15.93 62.06
N LEU A 388 -5.16 -15.95 61.07
CA LEU A 388 -5.48 -16.36 59.70
C LEU A 388 -6.18 -17.72 59.82
N ASP A 389 -7.49 -17.77 59.58
CA ASP A 389 -8.27 -18.98 59.79
C ASP A 389 -7.95 -19.95 58.65
N LEU A 390 -7.00 -20.83 58.90
CA LEU A 390 -6.55 -21.87 57.98
C LEU A 390 -7.72 -22.79 57.58
N ASN A 391 -8.79 -22.87 58.38
CA ASN A 391 -10.00 -23.62 58.02
C ASN A 391 -10.77 -22.97 56.87
N LEU A 392 -10.67 -21.65 56.67
CA LEU A 392 -11.26 -20.97 55.51
C LEU A 392 -10.48 -21.31 54.23
N PHE A 393 -9.17 -21.46 54.35
CA PHE A 393 -8.31 -21.97 53.28
C PHE A 393 -8.57 -23.45 53.00
N ASP A 394 -8.83 -24.26 54.02
CA ASP A 394 -9.20 -25.67 53.83
C ASP A 394 -10.55 -25.80 53.10
N LYS A 395 -11.51 -24.89 53.34
CA LYS A 395 -12.74 -24.82 52.55
C LYS A 395 -12.49 -24.45 51.09
N VAL A 396 -11.60 -23.49 50.82
CA VAL A 396 -11.21 -23.12 49.43
C VAL A 396 -10.46 -24.27 48.76
N ARG A 397 -9.57 -24.94 49.48
CA ARG A 397 -8.84 -26.13 49.01
C ARG A 397 -9.78 -27.29 48.72
N LEU A 398 -10.70 -27.61 49.64
CA LEU A 398 -11.74 -28.62 49.42
C LEU A 398 -12.63 -28.27 48.23
N HIS A 399 -12.94 -26.99 48.03
CA HIS A 399 -13.76 -26.57 46.89
C HIS A 399 -13.00 -26.67 45.56
N LEU A 400 -11.69 -26.43 45.56
CA LEU A 400 -10.81 -26.66 44.41
C LEU A 400 -10.61 -28.15 44.14
N GLU A 401 -10.42 -28.97 45.17
CA GLU A 401 -10.32 -30.43 45.08
C GLU A 401 -11.65 -31.05 44.59
N ASP A 402 -12.81 -30.53 45.02
CA ASP A 402 -14.14 -30.93 44.53
C ASP A 402 -14.37 -30.52 43.07
N ARG A 403 -13.86 -29.35 42.64
CA ARG A 403 -13.88 -28.96 41.22
C ARG A 403 -12.96 -29.83 40.38
N VAL A 404 -11.78 -30.20 40.89
CA VAL A 404 -10.84 -31.11 40.21
C VAL A 404 -11.42 -32.53 40.11
N LYS A 405 -12.05 -33.03 41.18
CA LYS A 405 -12.79 -34.32 41.15
C LYS A 405 -13.96 -34.28 40.18
N LYS A 406 -14.77 -33.21 40.16
CA LYS A 406 -15.85 -33.04 39.18
C LYS A 406 -15.36 -32.92 37.74
N ILE A 407 -14.13 -32.45 37.51
CA ILE A 407 -13.50 -32.44 36.18
C ILE A 407 -12.97 -33.84 35.82
N ALA A 408 -12.42 -34.58 36.79
CA ALA A 408 -11.94 -35.95 36.61
C ALA A 408 -13.08 -36.98 36.42
N GLU A 409 -14.20 -36.84 37.14
CA GLU A 409 -15.40 -37.68 37.01
C GLU A 409 -16.18 -37.40 35.72
N LYS A 410 -15.95 -36.24 35.09
CA LYS A 410 -16.56 -35.85 33.81
C LYS A 410 -15.67 -36.10 32.60
N ALA A 411 -14.47 -36.65 32.82
CA ALA A 411 -13.59 -37.14 31.77
C ALA A 411 -13.87 -38.64 31.53
N PRO A 412 -14.04 -39.10 30.28
CA PRO A 412 -14.18 -40.52 30.00
C PRO A 412 -12.88 -41.25 30.36
N SER A 413 -13.02 -42.33 31.12
CA SER A 413 -11.93 -43.21 31.56
C SER A 413 -11.14 -43.76 30.38
N ILE A 414 -9.83 -43.51 30.34
CA ILE A 414 -8.86 -44.29 29.56
C ILE A 414 -7.73 -44.70 30.50
N SER A 415 -7.59 -46.01 30.67
CA SER A 415 -6.50 -46.69 31.34
C SER A 415 -5.17 -46.54 30.58
N ASP A 416 -4.14 -46.09 31.30
CA ASP A 416 -2.72 -46.53 31.40
C ASP A 416 -2.04 -47.40 30.29
N PRO A 417 -0.68 -47.36 30.17
CA PRO A 417 -0.02 -46.57 29.14
C PRO A 417 0.99 -47.39 28.30
N ALA A 418 1.02 -47.18 26.99
CA ALA A 418 2.22 -47.37 26.16
C ALA A 418 1.97 -46.80 24.75
N ASN A 419 3.00 -46.15 24.21
CA ASN A 419 3.17 -45.68 22.84
C ASN A 419 2.32 -44.49 22.37
N GLU A 420 3.00 -43.34 22.39
CA GLU A 420 3.20 -42.45 21.24
C GLU A 420 2.19 -42.55 20.09
N SER A 421 1.33 -41.54 20.06
CA SER A 421 1.07 -40.61 18.95
C SER A 421 -0.36 -40.11 19.11
N LEU A 422 -0.57 -38.79 19.07
CA LEU A 422 -1.83 -38.09 18.71
C LEU A 422 -1.57 -36.60 18.99
N ALA A 423 -1.42 -35.77 17.96
CA ALA A 423 -2.52 -35.23 17.16
C ALA A 423 -3.41 -34.29 17.99
N ILE A 424 -3.25 -33.00 17.69
CA ILE A 424 -4.05 -31.87 18.14
C ILE A 424 -5.52 -32.13 17.80
N GLN A 425 -6.36 -32.33 18.82
CA GLN A 425 -7.82 -32.34 18.67
C GLN A 425 -8.33 -30.90 18.69
N ASN A 426 -9.06 -30.56 17.62
CA ASN A 426 -9.60 -29.25 17.23
C ASN A 426 -8.60 -28.31 16.52
N PRO A 427 -8.16 -28.66 15.31
CA PRO A 427 -7.68 -27.66 14.37
C PRO A 427 -8.81 -26.62 14.09
N PRO A 428 -8.47 -25.35 13.82
CA PRO A 428 -9.46 -24.38 13.38
C PRO A 428 -10.27 -24.96 12.23
N LYS A 429 -11.60 -24.83 12.31
CA LYS A 429 -12.57 -25.33 11.33
C LYS A 429 -12.01 -25.08 9.92
N LYS A 430 -11.61 -26.16 9.24
CA LYS A 430 -11.08 -26.08 7.88
C LYS A 430 -12.08 -25.29 7.05
N LEU A 431 -11.65 -24.12 6.58
CA LEU A 431 -12.42 -23.29 5.67
C LEU A 431 -12.85 -24.18 4.50
N LYS A 432 -14.16 -24.20 4.22
CA LYS A 432 -14.74 -25.08 3.19
C LYS A 432 -14.00 -24.86 1.86
N PRO A 433 -13.62 -25.93 1.13
CA PRO A 433 -12.91 -25.84 -0.15
C PRO A 433 -13.58 -24.89 -1.16
N GLU A 434 -14.91 -24.78 -1.10
CA GLU A 434 -15.73 -23.88 -1.91
C GLU A 434 -15.33 -22.40 -1.84
N ARG A 435 -14.78 -21.93 -0.70
CA ARG A 435 -14.29 -20.54 -0.57
C ARG A 435 -12.94 -20.30 -1.25
N TYR A 436 -12.15 -21.34 -1.46
CA TYR A 436 -10.91 -21.27 -2.24
C TYR A 436 -11.12 -21.63 -3.70
N ALA A 437 -12.30 -22.12 -4.10
CA ALA A 437 -12.62 -22.40 -5.50
C ALA A 437 -12.44 -21.16 -6.40
N ALA A 438 -12.73 -19.97 -5.89
CA ALA A 438 -12.48 -18.71 -6.60
C ALA A 438 -10.98 -18.36 -6.72
N LEU A 439 -10.15 -18.81 -5.77
CA LEU A 439 -8.70 -18.55 -5.74
C LEU A 439 -7.89 -19.62 -6.48
N SER A 440 -8.34 -20.87 -6.51
CA SER A 440 -7.76 -21.95 -7.32
C SER A 440 -8.09 -21.81 -8.82
N GLN A 441 -9.05 -20.95 -9.17
CA GLN A 441 -9.36 -20.58 -10.56
C GLN A 441 -8.57 -19.36 -11.05
N LEU A 442 -7.79 -18.66 -10.20
CA LEU A 442 -6.95 -17.54 -10.64
C LEU A 442 -5.82 -17.96 -11.58
N PRO A 443 -5.09 -19.08 -11.37
CA PRO A 443 -4.12 -19.56 -12.34
C PRO A 443 -4.80 -19.92 -13.68
N MET A 444 -5.99 -20.54 -13.64
CA MET A 444 -6.78 -20.84 -14.82
C MET A 444 -7.28 -19.57 -15.54
N PHE A 445 -7.53 -18.47 -14.82
CA PHE A 445 -7.94 -17.19 -15.41
C PHE A 445 -6.83 -16.54 -16.24
N TRP A 446 -5.58 -16.60 -15.77
CA TRP A 446 -4.41 -16.13 -16.52
C TRP A 446 -3.99 -17.12 -17.61
N GLN A 447 -4.11 -18.43 -17.35
CA GLN A 447 -3.80 -19.47 -18.32
C GLN A 447 -4.80 -19.47 -19.49
N LYS A 448 -6.08 -19.14 -19.27
CA LYS A 448 -7.08 -18.97 -20.35
C LYS A 448 -6.87 -17.69 -21.18
N GLN A 449 -6.19 -16.67 -20.63
CA GLN A 449 -5.78 -15.49 -21.40
C GLN A 449 -4.47 -15.72 -22.15
N SER A 450 -3.57 -16.57 -21.64
CA SER A 450 -2.33 -16.95 -22.33
C SER A 450 -2.51 -18.10 -23.33
N GLU A 451 -3.48 -19.01 -23.16
CA GLU A 451 -3.79 -20.05 -24.15
C GLU A 451 -4.49 -19.46 -25.39
N VAL A 452 -5.34 -18.42 -25.22
CA VAL A 452 -5.92 -17.67 -26.36
C VAL A 452 -4.87 -16.82 -27.10
N ALA A 453 -3.74 -16.50 -26.45
CA ALA A 453 -2.61 -15.78 -27.07
C ALA A 453 -1.49 -16.72 -27.56
N GLY A 454 -1.33 -17.90 -26.95
CA GLY A 454 -0.26 -18.86 -27.19
C GLY A 454 -0.56 -19.88 -28.28
N ASP A 455 -1.84 -20.19 -28.55
CA ASP A 455 -2.23 -21.03 -29.69
C ASP A 455 -1.93 -20.37 -31.06
N VAL A 456 -1.52 -19.10 -31.08
CA VAL A 456 -1.04 -18.39 -32.28
C VAL A 456 0.49 -18.44 -32.44
N GLU A 457 1.25 -18.67 -31.37
CA GLU A 457 2.72 -18.72 -31.42
C GLU A 457 3.28 -20.14 -31.64
N GLU A 458 2.53 -21.21 -31.32
CA GLU A 458 3.03 -22.59 -31.51
C GLU A 458 2.93 -23.11 -32.96
N VAL A 459 2.23 -22.41 -33.87
CA VAL A 459 2.21 -22.77 -35.30
C VAL A 459 3.38 -22.14 -36.09
N THR A 460 4.03 -21.09 -35.56
CA THR A 460 5.14 -20.40 -36.25
C THR A 460 6.53 -20.94 -35.92
N GLN A 461 6.71 -21.74 -34.87
CA GLN A 461 8.02 -22.33 -34.55
C GLN A 461 8.34 -23.65 -35.29
N SER A 462 7.41 -24.23 -36.05
CA SER A 462 7.67 -25.47 -36.81
C SER A 462 8.14 -25.27 -38.27
N PHE A 463 8.31 -24.04 -38.76
CA PHE A 463 8.67 -23.78 -40.16
C PHE A 463 10.06 -23.18 -40.41
N ASP A 464 10.86 -22.89 -39.37
CA ASP A 464 12.22 -22.34 -39.53
C ASP A 464 13.35 -23.38 -39.52
N ASN A 465 13.02 -24.67 -39.57
CA ASN A 465 14.02 -25.76 -39.68
C ASN A 465 13.88 -26.55 -40.99
N THR A 466 13.90 -25.86 -42.14
CA THR A 466 14.39 -26.46 -43.39
C THR A 466 14.66 -25.40 -44.46
N LEU A 467 15.86 -25.46 -45.05
CA LEU A 467 16.35 -24.74 -46.25
C LEU A 467 16.82 -23.30 -45.95
N LYS A 468 18.13 -22.96 -45.94
CA LYS A 468 19.25 -23.30 -46.84
C LYS A 468 19.03 -22.86 -48.29
#